data_AF-A0A1F5LDP7-F1
#
_entry.id   AF-A0A1F5LDP7-F1
#
_cell.length_a   1.000
_cell.length_b   1.000
_cell.length_c   1.000
_cell.angle_alpha   90.00
_cell.angle_beta   90.00
_cell.angle_gamma   90.00
#
_symmetry.space_group_name_H-M   'P 1'
#
loop_
_entity.id
_entity.type
_entity.pdbx_description
1 polymer ?
#
loop_
_entity_poly.entity_id
_entity_poly.type
_entity_poly.pdbx_seq_one_letter_code
_entity_poly.pdbx_strand_id
1 'polypeptide(L)'
;MATMVPGPMGNNPHLHNWKCWFCENCYLGFSGILEHWEEGRCVKYGRIKELVFETPEYAWCANKLIDQFPFFCYECRAHYQQISQVYYHVERSASCQHLLHEDHCLGALQKFILDYYHAYGMDSADLM
;
A
#
# COMPACT_ATOMS: atom_id res chain seq x y z
N MET A 1 11.56 18.23 -22.26
CA MET A 1 10.30 17.82 -21.63
C MET A 1 10.29 16.30 -21.64
N ALA A 2 10.42 15.66 -20.47
CA ALA A 2 10.52 14.21 -20.37
C ALA A 2 9.12 13.59 -20.52
N THR A 3 8.93 12.83 -21.60
CA THR A 3 7.74 12.04 -21.88
C THR A 3 7.72 10.85 -20.93
N MET A 4 6.78 10.81 -19.99
CA MET A 4 6.53 9.62 -19.18
C MET A 4 5.82 8.59 -20.08
N VAL A 5 6.54 7.52 -20.42
CA VAL A 5 5.98 6.34 -21.07
C VAL A 5 5.27 5.52 -19.99
N PRO A 6 3.95 5.26 -20.08
CA PRO A 6 3.34 4.29 -19.19
C PRO A 6 3.88 2.90 -19.57
N GLY A 7 4.62 2.29 -18.64
CA GLY A 7 5.12 0.93 -18.75
C GLY A 7 3.97 -0.10 -18.84
N PRO A 8 4.26 -1.35 -19.23
CA PRO A 8 3.23 -2.34 -19.52
C PRO A 8 2.38 -2.63 -18.28
N MET A 9 1.10 -2.26 -18.37
CA MET A 9 0.03 -2.69 -17.47
C MET A 9 -0.02 -4.23 -17.50
N GLY A 10 0.47 -4.86 -16.44
CA GLY A 10 0.36 -6.29 -16.23
C GLY A 10 -1.08 -6.57 -15.83
N ASN A 11 -1.80 -7.27 -16.70
CA ASN A 11 -3.21 -7.57 -16.56
C ASN A 11 -3.45 -8.50 -15.36
N ASN A 12 -3.82 -7.93 -14.21
CA ASN A 12 -4.65 -8.62 -13.25
C ASN A 12 -6.07 -8.04 -13.37
N PRO A 13 -7.04 -8.78 -13.96
CA PRO A 13 -8.40 -8.29 -14.21
C PRO A 13 -9.20 -8.02 -12.92
N HIS A 14 -8.64 -8.32 -11.74
CA HIS A 14 -9.27 -8.10 -10.43
C HIS A 14 -8.83 -6.81 -9.73
N LEU A 15 -7.99 -5.98 -10.34
CA LEU A 15 -7.58 -4.72 -9.72
C LEU A 15 -8.72 -3.72 -9.70
N HIS A 16 -9.14 -3.37 -8.49
CA HIS A 16 -10.15 -2.35 -8.23
C HIS A 16 -9.56 -0.94 -8.37
N ASN A 17 -10.40 0.03 -8.75
CA ASN A 17 -10.02 1.44 -8.73
C ASN A 17 -10.27 2.02 -7.34
N TRP A 18 -9.23 2.58 -6.74
CA TRP A 18 -9.28 3.22 -5.42
C TRP A 18 -9.31 4.74 -5.57
N LYS A 19 -10.28 5.38 -4.92
CA LYS A 19 -10.34 6.85 -4.83
C LYS A 19 -9.62 7.30 -3.56
N CYS A 20 -8.78 8.32 -3.66
CA CYS A 20 -8.20 8.93 -2.48
C CYS A 20 -9.28 9.67 -1.66
N TRP A 21 -9.26 9.55 -0.33
CA TRP A 21 -10.19 10.27 0.55
C TRP A 21 -9.96 11.78 0.58
N PHE A 22 -8.72 12.21 0.35
CA PHE A 22 -8.30 13.60 0.55
C PHE A 22 -8.09 14.37 -0.76
N CYS A 23 -8.31 13.75 -1.92
CA CYS A 23 -8.29 14.42 -3.22
C CYS A 23 -9.20 13.72 -4.25
N GLU A 24 -9.30 14.29 -5.45
CA GLU A 24 -10.16 13.78 -6.52
C GLU A 24 -9.52 12.66 -7.37
N ASN A 25 -8.26 12.29 -7.09
CA ASN A 25 -7.54 11.30 -7.89
C ASN A 25 -7.99 9.87 -7.60
N CYS A 26 -7.95 9.05 -8.65
CA CYS A 26 -8.21 7.61 -8.61
C CYS A 26 -6.95 6.84 -9.05
N TYR A 27 -6.74 5.68 -8.44
CA TYR A 27 -5.58 4.84 -8.65
C TYR A 27 -6.01 3.39 -8.89
N LEU A 28 -5.32 2.70 -9.80
CA LEU A 28 -5.58 1.28 -10.07
C LEU A 28 -4.80 0.42 -9.08
N GLY A 29 -5.49 -0.51 -8.40
CA GLY A 29 -4.89 -1.38 -7.39
C GLY A 29 -4.62 -0.66 -6.07
N PHE A 30 -4.41 -1.44 -5.01
CA PHE A 30 -4.07 -0.88 -3.70
C PHE A 30 -2.65 -0.32 -3.69
N SER A 31 -1.75 -0.89 -4.50
CA SER A 31 -0.39 -0.35 -4.65
C SER A 31 -0.39 1.10 -5.14
N GLY A 32 -1.28 1.47 -6.06
CA GLY A 32 -1.32 2.80 -6.65
C GLY A 32 -1.77 3.88 -5.66
N ILE A 33 -2.78 3.58 -4.84
CA ILE A 33 -3.22 4.53 -3.79
C ILE A 33 -2.20 4.62 -2.65
N LEU A 34 -1.52 3.52 -2.31
CA LEU A 34 -0.43 3.54 -1.33
C LEU A 34 0.75 4.39 -1.80
N GLU A 35 1.18 4.24 -3.05
CA GLU A 35 2.26 5.05 -3.62
C GLU A 35 1.93 6.54 -3.50
N HIS A 36 0.68 6.91 -3.84
CA HIS A 36 0.20 8.27 -3.69
C HIS A 36 0.25 8.78 -2.24
N TRP A 37 -0.12 7.96 -1.26
CA TRP A 37 -0.04 8.34 0.15
C TRP A 37 1.40 8.40 0.67
N GLU A 38 2.29 7.53 0.18
CA GLU A 38 3.71 7.52 0.53
C GLU A 38 4.46 8.77 0.01
N GLU A 39 4.01 9.38 -1.10
CA GLU A 39 4.55 10.66 -1.59
C GLU A 39 4.30 11.84 -0.64
N GLY A 40 3.38 11.71 0.32
CA GLY A 40 3.17 12.71 1.35
C GLY A 40 2.30 13.91 0.96
N ARG A 41 1.58 13.84 -0.18
CA ARG A 41 0.74 14.96 -0.67
C ARG A 41 -0.61 15.05 0.04
N CYS A 42 -1.28 13.91 0.21
CA CYS A 42 -2.61 13.80 0.82
C CYS A 42 -2.59 13.26 2.25
N VAL A 43 -1.48 12.61 2.61
CA VAL A 43 -1.23 11.99 3.90
C VAL A 43 0.14 12.48 4.36
N LYS A 44 0.41 12.54 5.67
CA LYS A 44 1.73 12.91 6.18
C LYS A 44 2.81 11.97 5.62
N TYR A 45 3.87 12.54 5.04
CA TYR A 45 5.02 11.76 4.54
C TYR A 45 5.57 10.83 5.63
N GLY A 46 5.84 9.57 5.25
CA GLY A 46 6.31 8.54 6.17
C GLY A 46 5.23 7.90 7.05
N ARG A 47 4.00 8.43 7.09
CA ARG A 47 2.95 7.88 7.96
C ARG A 47 2.55 6.46 7.58
N ILE A 48 2.45 6.16 6.29
CA ILE A 48 2.21 4.79 5.82
C ILE A 48 3.28 3.83 6.33
N LYS A 49 4.55 4.24 6.25
CA LYS A 49 5.67 3.44 6.76
C LYS A 49 5.52 3.20 8.27
N GLU A 50 5.25 4.25 9.05
CA GLU A 50 5.01 4.12 10.50
C GLU A 50 3.85 3.17 10.82
N LEU A 51 2.72 3.33 10.14
CA LEU A 51 1.52 2.52 10.33
C LEU A 51 1.80 1.03 10.16
N VAL A 52 2.60 0.62 9.16
CA VAL A 52 2.96 -0.79 9.00
C VAL A 52 3.62 -1.34 10.27
N PHE A 53 4.53 -0.58 10.89
CA PHE A 53 5.22 -0.99 12.13
C PHE A 53 4.37 -0.87 13.41
N GLU A 54 3.19 -0.25 13.34
CA GLU A 54 2.22 -0.20 14.45
C GLU A 54 1.31 -1.44 14.51
N THR A 55 1.35 -2.29 13.48
CA THR A 55 0.53 -3.51 13.37
C THR A 55 1.34 -4.77 13.69
N PRO A 56 0.78 -5.82 14.32
CA PRO A 56 1.44 -7.11 14.48
C PRO A 56 1.90 -7.75 13.15
N GLU A 57 1.23 -7.43 12.06
CA GLU A 57 1.47 -7.92 10.71
C GLU A 57 2.86 -7.53 10.18
N TYR A 58 3.48 -6.48 10.73
CA TYR A 58 4.81 -6.02 10.33
C TYR A 58 5.86 -7.14 10.35
N ALA A 59 5.76 -8.09 11.29
CA ALA A 59 6.72 -9.20 11.40
C ALA A 59 6.77 -10.08 10.14
N TRP A 60 5.73 -10.02 9.30
CA TRP A 60 5.61 -10.82 8.08
C TRP A 60 6.03 -10.08 6.81
N CYS A 61 6.06 -8.75 6.84
CA CYS A 61 6.33 -7.94 5.65
C CYS A 61 7.36 -6.83 5.87
N ALA A 62 7.94 -6.73 7.07
CA ALA A 62 8.90 -5.70 7.43
C ALA A 62 9.99 -6.18 8.41
N ASN A 63 11.20 -5.62 8.28
CA ASN A 63 12.35 -5.86 9.15
C ASN A 63 12.44 -4.77 10.24
N LYS A 64 13.30 -3.77 10.06
CA LYS A 64 13.40 -2.61 10.95
C LYS A 64 13.05 -1.32 10.22
N LEU A 65 12.42 -0.40 10.93
CA LEU A 65 12.01 0.90 10.39
C LEU A 65 13.18 1.70 9.80
N ILE A 66 14.37 1.54 10.40
CA ILE A 66 15.60 2.25 10.00
C ILE A 66 16.34 1.61 8.81
N ASP A 67 15.90 0.44 8.35
CA ASP A 67 16.57 -0.24 7.24
C ASP A 67 16.33 0.49 5.92
N GLN A 68 17.31 0.40 5.00
CA GLN A 68 17.19 0.96 3.65
C GLN A 68 16.08 0.28 2.84
N PHE A 69 15.87 -1.02 3.08
CA PHE A 69 14.79 -1.82 2.49
C PHE A 69 14.00 -2.47 3.62
N PRO A 70 13.15 -1.69 4.30
CA PRO A 70 12.48 -2.13 5.51
C PRO A 70 11.39 -3.15 5.20
N PHE A 71 10.94 -3.27 3.95
CA PHE A 71 9.84 -4.15 3.57
C PHE A 71 10.30 -5.32 2.73
N PHE A 72 9.59 -6.45 2.84
CA PHE A 72 9.84 -7.62 2.01
C PHE A 72 8.57 -8.41 1.72
N CYS A 73 8.57 -9.16 0.62
CA CYS A 73 7.54 -10.16 0.36
C CYS A 73 7.89 -11.46 1.10
N TYR A 74 6.99 -11.97 1.93
CA TYR A 74 7.22 -13.16 2.74
C TYR A 74 7.52 -14.42 1.90
N GLU A 75 6.85 -14.56 0.76
CA GLU A 75 6.94 -15.75 -0.10
C GLU A 75 8.24 -15.80 -0.90
N CYS A 76 8.54 -14.73 -1.64
CA CYS A 76 9.70 -14.71 -2.54
C CYS A 76 10.94 -14.07 -1.92
N ARG A 77 10.84 -13.51 -0.71
CA ARG A 77 11.92 -12.81 0.03
C ARG A 77 12.53 -11.62 -0.72
N ALA A 78 11.84 -11.08 -1.73
CA ALA A 78 12.24 -9.84 -2.39
C ALA A 78 12.06 -8.65 -1.43
N HIS A 79 13.00 -7.70 -1.47
CA HIS A 79 13.06 -6.55 -0.57
C HIS A 79 12.70 -5.26 -1.30
N TYR A 80 12.07 -4.33 -0.57
CA TYR A 80 11.49 -3.11 -1.10
C TYR A 80 11.69 -1.93 -0.16
N GLN A 81 11.72 -0.72 -0.71
CA GLN A 81 11.88 0.51 0.07
C GLN A 81 10.55 1.04 0.60
N GLN A 82 9.47 0.75 -0.12
CA GLN A 82 8.12 1.27 0.10
C GLN A 82 7.12 0.12 0.16
N ILE A 83 6.07 0.26 0.95
CA ILE A 83 5.08 -0.81 1.08
C ILE A 83 4.24 -0.92 -0.19
N SER A 84 4.01 0.19 -0.91
CA SER A 84 3.36 0.17 -2.24
C SER A 84 4.04 -0.79 -3.21
N GLN A 85 5.36 -0.89 -3.17
CA GLN A 85 6.14 -1.77 -4.03
C GLN A 85 5.91 -3.25 -3.71
N VAL A 86 5.68 -3.59 -2.43
CA VAL A 86 5.30 -4.95 -2.02
C VAL A 86 3.94 -5.30 -2.58
N TYR A 87 2.94 -4.41 -2.43
CA TYR A 87 1.62 -4.62 -3.01
C TYR A 87 1.67 -4.72 -4.53
N TYR A 88 2.41 -3.83 -5.19
CA TYR A 88 2.59 -3.86 -6.65
C TYR A 88 3.18 -5.20 -7.13
N HIS A 89 4.17 -5.72 -6.40
CA HIS A 89 4.76 -7.02 -6.67
C HIS A 89 3.72 -8.14 -6.54
N VAL A 90 2.99 -8.17 -5.44
CA VAL A 90 2.04 -9.24 -5.12
C VAL A 90 0.82 -9.22 -6.05
N GLU A 91 0.31 -8.04 -6.39
CA GLU A 91 -0.80 -7.85 -7.33
C GLU A 91 -0.51 -8.41 -8.73
N ARG A 92 0.77 -8.56 -9.09
CA ARG A 92 1.24 -8.97 -10.42
C ARG A 92 1.94 -10.32 -10.45
N SER A 93 2.19 -10.91 -9.28
CA SER A 93 2.91 -12.17 -9.15
C SER A 93 1.94 -13.26 -8.71
N ALA A 94 1.54 -14.13 -9.65
CA ALA A 94 0.59 -15.22 -9.38
C ALA A 94 1.02 -16.13 -8.21
N SER A 95 2.33 -16.29 -7.99
CA SER A 95 2.89 -17.09 -6.89
C SER A 95 2.80 -16.43 -5.51
N CYS A 96 2.56 -15.11 -5.46
CA CYS A 96 2.48 -14.35 -4.20
C CYS A 96 1.09 -13.79 -3.95
N GLN A 97 0.20 -13.79 -4.96
CA GLN A 97 -1.11 -13.15 -4.93
C GLN A 97 -1.99 -13.62 -3.76
N HIS A 98 -1.81 -14.85 -3.27
CA HIS A 98 -2.55 -15.36 -2.10
C HIS A 98 -2.31 -14.52 -0.84
N LEU A 99 -1.18 -13.82 -0.72
CA LEU A 99 -0.90 -12.95 0.43
C LEU A 99 -1.90 -11.79 0.58
N LEU A 100 -2.65 -11.43 -0.47
CA LEU A 100 -3.70 -10.40 -0.44
C LEU A 100 -5.03 -10.89 0.16
N HIS A 101 -5.19 -12.18 0.44
CA HIS A 101 -6.38 -12.67 1.13
C HIS A 101 -6.47 -12.07 2.53
N GLU A 102 -7.68 -11.79 3.02
CA GLU A 102 -7.90 -11.11 4.31
C GLU A 102 -7.26 -11.85 5.50
N ASP A 103 -7.16 -13.18 5.42
CA ASP A 103 -6.53 -14.04 6.44
C ASP A 103 -5.00 -14.06 6.38
N HIS A 104 -4.40 -13.42 5.37
CA HIS A 104 -2.96 -13.34 5.18
C HIS A 104 -2.42 -11.95 5.50
N CYS A 105 -1.10 -11.87 5.69
CA CYS A 105 -0.46 -10.69 6.27
C CYS A 105 -0.73 -9.39 5.49
N LEU A 106 -0.70 -9.41 4.15
CA LEU A 106 -0.94 -8.20 3.36
C LEU A 106 -2.42 -7.86 3.24
N GLY A 107 -3.32 -8.85 3.25
CA GLY A 107 -4.76 -8.59 3.32
C GLY A 107 -5.17 -7.96 4.65
N ALA A 108 -4.69 -8.50 5.77
CA ALA A 108 -4.91 -7.95 7.10
C ALA A 108 -4.34 -6.52 7.25
N LEU A 109 -3.10 -6.30 6.76
CA LEU A 109 -2.48 -4.97 6.77
C LEU A 109 -3.26 -3.97 5.89
N GLN A 110 -3.73 -4.39 4.72
CA GLN A 110 -4.54 -3.54 3.84
C GLN A 110 -5.81 -3.09 4.55
N LYS A 111 -6.52 -4.03 5.19
CA LYS A 111 -7.71 -3.74 5.98
C LYS A 111 -7.42 -2.73 7.09
N PHE A 112 -6.35 -2.93 7.86
CA PHE A 112 -5.94 -2.01 8.93
C PHE A 112 -5.67 -0.59 8.41
N ILE A 113 -4.91 -0.44 7.33
CA ILE A 113 -4.60 0.88 6.76
C ILE A 113 -5.89 1.59 6.31
N LEU A 114 -6.81 0.86 5.68
CA LEU A 114 -8.08 1.40 5.24
C LEU A 114 -8.96 1.82 6.42
N ASP A 115 -9.07 0.98 7.45
CA ASP A 115 -9.84 1.28 8.66
C ASP A 115 -9.28 2.52 9.39
N TYR A 116 -7.95 2.66 9.45
CA TYR A 116 -7.28 3.83 10.02
C TYR A 116 -7.67 5.13 9.30
N TYR A 117 -7.58 5.17 7.97
CA TYR A 117 -7.92 6.38 7.21
C TYR A 117 -9.43 6.60 7.08
N HIS A 118 -10.23 5.55 7.14
CA HIS A 118 -11.68 5.67 7.22
C HIS A 118 -12.10 6.36 8.53
N ALA A 119 -11.54 5.93 9.67
CA ALA A 119 -11.77 6.59 10.96
C ALA A 119 -11.32 8.05 10.94
N TYR A 120 -10.09 8.32 10.46
CA TYR A 120 -9.58 9.69 10.31
C TYR A 120 -10.41 10.56 9.35
N GLY A 121 -10.94 9.96 8.28
CA GLY A 121 -11.81 10.65 7.33
C GLY A 121 -13.15 11.04 7.95
N MET A 122 -13.75 10.18 8.79
CA MET A 122 -14.98 10.50 9.51
C MET A 122 -14.79 11.59 10.57
N ASP A 123 -13.68 11.56 11.33
CA ASP A 123 -13.37 12.62 12.29
C ASP A 123 -13.19 14.01 11.64
N SER A 124 -12.78 14.06 10.37
CA SER A 124 -12.67 15.32 9.62
C SER A 124 -14.01 15.82 9.05
N ALA A 125 -15.00 14.96 8.92
CA ALA A 125 -16.33 15.28 8.39
C ALA A 125 -17.32 15.74 9.48
N ASP A 126 -17.13 15.31 10.73
CA ASP A 126 -17.92 15.76 11.89
C ASP A 126 -17.48 17.13 12.47
N LEU A 127 -16.49 17.78 11.85
CA LEU A 127 -16.00 19.13 12.20
C LEU A 127 -16.41 20.22 11.19
N MET A 128 -17.36 19.94 10.29
CA MET A 128 -17.98 20.94 9.40
C MET A 128 -19.45 21.17 9.71
#